data_AF-A0A318S548-F1
#
_entry.id   AF-A0A318S548-F1
#
_cell.length_a   1.000
_cell.length_b   1.000
_cell.length_c   1.000
_cell.angle_alpha   90.00
_cell.angle_beta   90.00
_cell.angle_gamma   90.00
#
_symmetry.space_group_name_H-M   'P 1'
#
loop_
_entity.id
_entity.type
_entity.pdbx_description
1 polymer ?
#
loop_
_entity_poly.entity_id
_entity_poly.type
_entity_poly.pdbx_seq_one_letter_code
_entity_poly.pdbx_strand_id
1 'polypeptide(L)' 'MRFIDRDVQHFEKTTSNAGGGSHCRIMFKRGAPVPDVGDVVKYAGDAYRVERLINQETRASDAIAYAVQSTI' A
#
# COMPACT_ATOMS: atom_id res chain seq x y z
N MET A 1 14.09 -2.29 0.70
CA MET A 1 12.90 -1.49 0.41
C MET A 1 12.64 -1.59 -1.07
N ARG A 2 11.60 -2.31 -1.48
CA ARG A 2 11.23 -2.44 -2.89
C ARG A 2 10.22 -1.34 -3.24
N PHE A 3 10.34 -0.80 -4.46
CA PHE A 3 9.39 0.18 -4.98
C PHE A 3 8.33 -0.50 -5.85
N ILE A 4 7.05 -0.15 -5.65
CA ILE A 4 5.90 -0.74 -6.36
C ILE A 4 5.09 0.40 -6.99
N ASP A 5 4.95 0.45 -8.32
CA ASP A 5 4.32 1.57 -9.04
C ASP A 5 3.16 1.18 -9.99
N ARG A 6 3.14 -0.07 -10.49
CA ARG A 6 2.17 -0.54 -11.51
C ARG A 6 1.15 -1.56 -11.04
N ASP A 7 1.29 -2.01 -9.80
CA ASP A 7 0.55 -3.15 -9.26
C ASP A 7 -0.67 -2.75 -8.44
N VAL A 8 -0.94 -1.45 -8.27
CA VAL A 8 -2.11 -0.98 -7.53
C VAL A 8 -3.37 -1.12 -8.40
N GLN A 9 -4.39 -1.80 -7.87
CA GLN A 9 -5.71 -1.95 -8.48
C GLN A 9 -6.70 -0.91 -7.92
N HIS A 10 -6.69 -0.71 -6.61
CA HIS A 10 -7.56 0.24 -5.93
C HIS A 10 -6.81 0.92 -4.79
N PHE A 11 -7.06 2.22 -4.63
CA PHE A 11 -6.45 3.05 -3.62
C PHE A 11 -7.53 3.78 -2.85
N GLU A 12 -7.60 3.56 -1.54
CA GLU A 12 -8.54 4.19 -0.64
C GLU A 12 -7.78 4.97 0.42
N LYS A 13 -7.96 6.30 0.43
CA LYS A 13 -7.36 7.16 1.44
C LYS A 13 -8.25 7.19 2.68
N THR A 14 -7.79 6.56 3.76
CA THR A 14 -8.43 6.67 5.07
C THR A 14 -7.84 7.88 5.79
N THR A 15 -8.41 9.05 5.52
CA THR A 15 -8.10 10.26 6.29
C THR A 15 -8.53 10.07 7.75
N SER A 16 -7.58 9.72 8.62
CA SER A 16 -7.73 9.93 10.06
C SER A 16 -7.30 11.35 10.40
N ASN A 17 -8.09 12.00 11.24
CA ASN A 17 -8.07 13.40 11.65
C ASN A 17 -6.69 14.08 11.80
N ALA A 18 -6.70 15.38 11.52
CA ALA A 18 -5.83 16.43 12.05
C ALA A 18 -4.47 15.97 12.63
N GLY A 19 -3.42 15.99 11.79
CA GLY A 19 -2.05 16.20 12.26
C GLY A 19 -1.04 15.06 12.12
N GLY A 20 -1.39 13.87 11.62
CA GLY A 20 -0.40 12.80 11.52
C GLY A 20 -0.72 11.73 10.48
N GLY A 21 0.00 11.77 9.36
CA GLY A 21 0.08 10.70 8.36
C GLY A 21 -1.22 10.40 7.61
N SER A 22 -1.25 10.68 6.30
CA SER A 22 -2.31 10.17 5.44
C SER A 22 -2.19 8.65 5.35
N HIS A 23 -3.03 7.94 6.10
CA HIS A 23 -3.13 6.50 5.99
C HIS A 23 -3.95 6.12 4.76
N CYS A 24 -3.63 4.98 4.17
CA CYS A 24 -4.35 4.47 3.02
C CYS A 24 -4.38 2.95 3.01
N ARG A 25 -5.42 2.43 2.37
CA ARG A 25 -5.55 1.02 2.02
C ARG A 25 -5.26 0.88 0.53
N ILE A 26 -4.27 0.05 0.22
CA ILE A 26 -3.82 -0.20 -1.14
C ILE A 26 -4.13 -1.65 -1.48
N MET A 27 -4.98 -1.85 -2.48
CA MET A 27 -5.29 -3.16 -3.04
C MET A 27 -4.47 -3.37 -4.29
N PHE A 28 -3.77 -4.50 -4.38
CA PHE A 28 -2.94 -4.83 -5.52
C PHE A 28 -3.69 -5.72 -6.50
N LYS A 29 -3.34 -5.60 -7.79
CA LYS A 29 -3.88 -6.43 -8.86
C LYS A 29 -3.66 -7.91 -8.54
N ARG A 30 -4.66 -8.73 -8.85
CA ARG A 30 -4.54 -10.17 -8.77
C ARG A 30 -3.29 -10.67 -9.52
N GLY A 31 -2.47 -11.47 -8.84
CA GLY A 31 -1.21 -12.01 -9.38
C GLY A 31 -0.01 -11.06 -9.28
N ALA A 32 -0.18 -9.82 -8.80
CA ALA A 32 0.93 -8.98 -8.43
C ALA A 32 1.70 -9.57 -7.23
N PRO A 33 3.02 -9.33 -7.12
CA PRO A 33 3.78 -9.73 -5.95
C PRO A 33 3.21 -9.09 -4.67
N VAL A 34 2.93 -9.90 -3.66
CA VAL A 34 2.50 -9.42 -2.33
C VAL A 34 3.59 -8.49 -1.78
N PRO A 35 3.26 -7.24 -1.37
CA PRO A 35 4.24 -6.33 -0.77
C PRO A 35 4.68 -6.82 0.61
N ASP A 36 5.91 -6.49 1.00
CA ASP A 36 6.39 -6.70 2.36
C ASP A 36 6.21 -5.43 3.21
N VAL A 37 6.20 -5.58 4.54
CA VAL A 37 6.22 -4.44 5.45
C VAL A 37 7.53 -3.66 5.24
N GLY A 38 7.39 -2.36 5.02
CA GLY A 38 8.49 -1.45 4.70
C GLY A 38 8.73 -1.25 3.21
N ASP A 39 8.06 -1.98 2.31
CA ASP A 39 8.03 -1.64 0.88
C ASP A 39 7.36 -0.28 0.66
N VAL A 40 7.77 0.41 -0.41
CA VAL A 40 7.24 1.73 -0.78
C VAL A 40 6.41 1.61 -2.05
N VAL A 41 5.15 1.98 -1.95
CA VAL A 41 4.20 2.03 -3.06
C VAL A 41 4.15 3.46 -3.58
N LYS A 42 4.43 3.65 -4.87
CA LYS A 42 4.24 4.93 -5.55
C LYS A 42 2.88 4.93 -6.23
N TYR A 43 2.03 5.88 -5.87
CA TYR A 43 0.71 6.03 -6.47
C TYR A 43 0.38 7.51 -6.68
N ALA A 44 -0.06 7.88 -7.88
CA ALA A 44 -0.43 9.25 -8.24
C ALA A 44 0.66 10.33 -7.95
N GLY A 45 1.94 9.95 -7.95
CA GLY A 45 3.06 10.84 -7.66
C GLY A 45 3.48 10.89 -6.17
N ASP A 46 2.68 10.31 -5.29
CA ASP A 46 2.99 10.18 -3.85
C ASP A 46 3.63 8.82 -3.53
N ALA A 47 4.44 8.78 -2.47
CA ALA A 47 5.04 7.56 -1.92
C ALA A 47 4.34 7.15 -0.62
N TYR A 48 4.06 5.86 -0.47
CA TYR A 48 3.40 5.28 0.70
C TYR A 48 4.19 4.07 1.20
N ARG A 49 4.63 4.11 2.45
CA ARG A 49 5.35 2.98 3.06
C ARG A 49 4.34 2.00 3.65
N VAL A 50 4.44 0.74 3.28
CA VAL A 50 3.62 -0.34 3.83
C VAL A 50 3.97 -0.54 5.30
N GLU A 51 2.99 -0.42 6.18
CA GLU A 51 3.17 -0.64 7.63
C GLU A 51 2.56 -1.96 8.10
N ARG A 52 1.52 -2.44 7.41
CA ARG A 52 0.84 -3.70 7.77
C ARG A 52 0.18 -4.33 6.55
N LEU A 53 0.17 -5.66 6.50
CA LEU A 53 -0.63 -6.45 5.55
C LEU A 53 -1.96 -6.82 6.20
N ILE A 54 -3.07 -6.55 5.52
CA ILE A 54 -4.43 -6.82 6.02
C ILE A 54 -4.89 -8.21 5.60
N ASN A 55 -4.45 -8.71 4.44
CA ASN A 55 -4.72 -10.08 4.03
C ASN A 55 -3.46 -10.72 3.45
N GLN A 56 -2.97 -11.76 4.12
CA GLN A 56 -1.83 -12.59 3.69
C GLN A 56 -2.29 -13.87 2.99
N GLU A 57 -3.60 -14.10 2.79
CA GLU A 57 -4.08 -15.36 2.19
C GLU A 57 -3.56 -15.55 0.74
N THR A 58 -2.46 -16.32 0.69
CA THR A 58 -1.99 -17.19 -0.38
C THR A 58 -2.02 -16.61 -1.80
N ARG A 59 -0.97 -15.84 -2.15
CA ARG A 59 -0.36 -15.65 -3.49
C ARG A 59 -1.25 -15.28 -4.71
N ALA A 60 -2.58 -15.31 -4.61
CA ALA A 60 -3.50 -15.22 -5.75
C ALA A 60 -4.81 -14.47 -5.44
N SER A 61 -5.01 -14.03 -4.19
CA SER A 61 -6.12 -13.18 -3.77
C SER A 61 -5.61 -11.75 -3.61
N ASP A 62 -6.40 -10.77 -4.04
CA ASP A 62 -6.04 -9.36 -4.11
C ASP A 62 -5.34 -8.90 -2.82
N ALA A 63 -4.01 -8.72 -2.86
CA ALA A 63 -3.26 -8.38 -1.66
C ALA A 63 -3.71 -6.99 -1.19
N ILE A 64 -3.86 -6.82 0.12
CA ILE A 64 -4.25 -5.53 0.71
C ILE A 64 -3.21 -5.11 1.72
N ALA A 65 -2.59 -3.96 1.46
CA ALA A 65 -1.66 -3.32 2.37
C ALA A 65 -2.29 -2.08 3.01
N TYR A 66 -1.97 -1.88 4.28
CA TYR A 66 -2.11 -0.60 4.97
C TYR A 66 -0.78 0.14 4.87
N ALA A 67 -0.83 1.35 4.34
CA ALA A 67 0.37 2.16 4.09
C ALA A 67 0.17 3.60 4.55
N VAL A 68 1.27 4.26 4.89
CA VAL A 68 1.31 5.66 5.34
C VAL A 68 2.08 6.48 4.35
N GLN A 69 1.57 7.67 4.02
CA GLN A 69 2.29 8.61 3.16
C GLN A 69 3.66 8.91 3.76
N SER A 70 4.68 8.78 2.93
CA SER A 70 6.07 8.90 3.32
C SER A 70 6.78 9.89 2.39
N THR A 71 7.75 10.61 2.93
CA THR A 71 8.64 11.50 2.16
C THR A 71 9.92 10.77 1.70
N ILE A 72 9.99 9.45 1.91
CA ILE A 72 11.13 8.59 1.54
C ILE A 72 11.21 8.43 0.02
#